data_AF-A0A5N8WTP6-F1
#
_entry.id   AF-A0A5N8WTP6-F1
#
_cell.length_a   1.000
_cell.length_b   1.000
_cell.length_c   1.000
_cell.angle_alpha   90.00
_cell.angle_beta   90.00
_cell.angle_gamma   90.00
#
_symmetry.space_group_name_H-M   'P 1'
#
loop_
_entity.id
_entity.type
_entity.pdbx_description
1 polymer ?
#
loop_
_entity_poly.entity_id
_entity_poly.type
_entity_poly.pdbx_seq_one_letter_code
_entity_poly.pdbx_strand_id
1 'polypeptide(L)' 'MSDPVWQKSSFSGDDASRDCVEVAAATGGESLLLRESDVPGTTLRISAPSLRALLGAARSGALGGAAADVSQRPA' A
#
# COMPACT_ATOMS: atom_id res chain seq x y z
N MET A 1 -20.07 0.12 -12.72
CA MET A 1 -18.60 -0.05 -12.68
C MET A 1 -18.35 -1.11 -11.63
N SER A 2 -17.72 -2.22 -11.97
CA SER A 2 -17.44 -3.28 -10.99
C SER A 2 -16.37 -2.82 -10.01
N ASP A 3 -16.54 -3.15 -8.74
CA ASP A 3 -15.53 -2.85 -7.73
C ASP A 3 -14.23 -3.62 -8.02
N PRO A 4 -13.06 -3.01 -7.76
CA PRO A 4 -11.78 -3.65 -7.96
C PRO A 4 -11.59 -4.84 -7.01
N VAL A 5 -11.00 -5.93 -7.52
CA VAL A 5 -10.67 -7.11 -6.73
C VAL A 5 -9.36 -6.88 -5.99
N TRP A 6 -9.44 -6.65 -4.68
CA TRP A 6 -8.31 -6.37 -3.82
C TRP A 6 -7.58 -7.64 -3.36
N GLN A 7 -6.24 -7.59 -3.40
CA GLN A 7 -5.34 -8.63 -2.94
C GLN A 7 -4.51 -8.10 -1.77
N LYS A 8 -4.73 -8.68 -0.59
CA LYS A 8 -4.01 -8.34 0.64
C LYS A 8 -2.65 -9.03 0.68
N SER A 9 -1.64 -8.35 1.21
CA SER A 9 -0.31 -8.92 1.40
C SER A 9 -0.35 -10.18 2.28
N SER A 10 0.46 -11.18 1.96
CA SER A 10 0.62 -12.37 2.81
C SER A 10 1.34 -12.08 4.14
N PHE A 11 1.96 -10.91 4.27
CA PHE A 11 2.62 -10.45 5.50
C PHE A 11 1.68 -9.68 6.43
N SER A 12 0.44 -9.47 5.99
CA SER A 12 -0.61 -8.93 6.84
C SER A 12 -0.98 -9.92 7.94
N GLY A 13 -0.97 -9.45 9.17
CA GLY A 13 -1.39 -10.20 10.35
C GLY A 13 -2.56 -9.52 11.04
N ASP A 14 -3.12 -10.18 12.05
CA ASP A 14 -4.25 -9.68 12.84
C ASP A 14 -3.79 -8.87 14.07
N ASP A 15 -2.49 -8.74 14.30
CA ASP A 15 -1.95 -7.91 15.36
C ASP A 15 -2.03 -6.43 15.01
N ALA A 16 -2.39 -5.61 16.02
CA ALA A 16 -2.57 -4.16 15.90
C ALA A 16 -1.31 -3.40 15.44
N SER A 17 -0.16 -4.06 15.38
CA SER A 17 1.11 -3.52 14.90
C SER A 17 1.35 -3.70 13.40
N ARG A 18 0.39 -4.23 12.62
CA ARG A 18 0.61 -4.49 11.18
C ARG A 18 -0.14 -3.51 10.29
N ASP A 19 0.61 -2.56 9.73
CA ASP A 19 0.16 -1.75 8.61
C ASP A 19 0.03 -2.64 7.37
N CYS A 20 -1.20 -2.99 6.99
CA CYS A 20 -1.46 -3.87 5.86
C CYS A 20 -1.66 -3.07 4.57
N VAL A 21 -1.07 -3.57 3.49
CA VAL A 21 -1.18 -2.97 2.14
C VAL A 21 -1.91 -3.94 1.21
N GLU A 22 -2.78 -3.40 0.37
CA GLU A 22 -3.57 -4.14 -0.61
C GLU A 22 -3.37 -3.57 -2.02
N VAL A 23 -3.40 -4.45 -3.02
CA VAL A 23 -3.27 -4.09 -4.45
C VAL A 23 -4.44 -4.59 -5.27
N ALA A 24 -4.84 -3.84 -6.29
CA ALA A 24 -5.83 -4.29 -7.27
C ALA A 24 -5.47 -3.81 -8.69
N ALA A 25 -5.99 -4.48 -9.71
CA ALA A 25 -5.98 -3.94 -11.06
C ALA A 25 -7.01 -2.81 -11.17
N ALA A 26 -6.62 -1.67 -11.73
CA ALA A 26 -7.57 -0.63 -12.09
C ALA A 26 -8.44 -1.10 -13.27
N THR A 27 -9.66 -0.57 -13.38
CA THR A 27 -10.51 -0.80 -14.55
C THR A 27 -9.76 -0.39 -15.82
N GLY A 28 -9.68 -1.29 -16.80
CA GLY A 28 -8.91 -1.09 -18.03
C GLY A 28 -7.49 -1.66 -18.01
N GLY A 29 -6.98 -2.13 -16.86
CA GLY A 29 -5.77 -2.96 -16.77
C GLY A 29 -4.43 -2.24 -16.94
N GLU A 30 -4.43 -0.95 -17.31
CA GLU A 30 -3.19 -0.21 -17.56
C GLU A 30 -2.49 0.32 -16.30
N SER A 31 -3.17 0.29 -15.16
CA SER A 31 -2.63 0.75 -13.89
C SER A 31 -3.09 -0.12 -12.71
N LEU A 32 -2.39 0.03 -11.60
CA LEU A 32 -2.68 -0.64 -10.34
C LEU A 32 -3.27 0.37 -9.36
N LEU A 33 -4.02 -0.16 -8.41
CA LEU A 33 -4.50 0.54 -7.24
C LEU A 33 -3.74 0.01 -6.03
N LEU A 34 -3.39 0.91 -5.12
CA LEU A 34 -2.69 0.61 -3.87
C LEU A 34 -3.45 1.30 -2.73
N ARG A 35 -3.70 0.59 -1.64
CA ARG A 35 -4.30 1.17 -0.44
C ARG A 35 -3.77 0.52 0.84
N GLU A 36 -3.96 1.24 1.93
CA GLU A 36 -3.84 0.75 3.31
C GLU A 36 -5.16 0.12 3.77
N SER A 37 -5.10 -0.88 4.65
CA SER A 37 -6.30 -1.56 5.17
C SER A 37 -7.11 -0.73 6.15
N ASP A 38 -6.44 0.10 6.97
CA ASP A 38 -7.07 0.86 8.06
C ASP A 38 -7.90 2.04 7.55
N VAL A 39 -7.47 2.63 6.43
CA VAL A 39 -8.19 3.70 5.73
C VAL A 39 -8.50 3.25 4.29
N PRO A 40 -9.43 2.29 4.10
CA PRO A 40 -9.63 1.61 2.82
C PRO A 40 -10.24 2.50 1.73
N GLY A 41 -10.70 3.71 2.09
CA GLY A 41 -11.20 4.73 1.17
C GLY A 41 -10.10 5.53 0.46
N THR A 42 -8.86 5.51 0.98
CA THR A 42 -7.73 6.22 0.38
C THR A 42 -6.97 5.30 -0.55
N THR A 43 -7.20 5.46 -1.86
CA THR A 43 -6.57 4.65 -2.90
C THR A 43 -5.62 5.48 -3.75
N LEU A 44 -4.37 5.03 -3.87
CA LEU A 44 -3.39 5.55 -4.81
C LEU A 44 -3.44 4.76 -6.12
N ARG A 45 -3.47 5.47 -7.25
CA ARG A 45 -3.28 4.85 -8.57
C ARG A 45 -1.80 4.92 -8.96
N ILE A 46 -1.23 3.78 -9.30
CA ILE A 46 0.21 3.61 -9.52
C ILE A 46 0.48 2.73 -10.75
N SER A 47 1.55 3.03 -11.48
CA SER A 47 1.98 2.17 -12.59
C SER A 47 2.70 0.91 -12.06
N ALA A 48 2.67 -0.18 -12.82
CA ALA A 48 3.39 -1.39 -12.44
C ALA A 48 4.94 -1.18 -12.32
N PRO A 49 5.60 -0.39 -13.19
CA PRO A 49 7.01 -0.03 -12.98
C PRO A 49 7.26 0.79 -11.71
N SER A 50 6.41 1.77 -11.41
CA SER A 50 6.54 2.60 -10.20
C SER A 50 6.38 1.76 -8.93
N LEU A 51 5.42 0.84 -8.91
CA LEU A 51 5.24 -0.06 -7.77
C LEU A 51 6.46 -0.97 -7.57
N ARG A 52 7.04 -1.51 -8.66
CA ARG A 52 8.29 -2.30 -8.57
C ARG A 52 9.45 -1.47 -8.00
N ALA A 53 9.60 -0.23 -8.45
CA ALA A 53 10.64 0.67 -7.95
C ALA A 53 10.45 0.97 -6.45
N LEU A 54 9.22 1.26 -6.02
CA LEU A 54 8.87 1.48 -4.61
C LEU A 54 9.24 0.27 -3.75
N LEU A 55 8.83 -0.94 -4.16
CA LEU A 55 9.13 -2.17 -3.43
C LEU A 55 10.65 -2.46 -3.40
N GLY A 56 11.36 -2.14 -4.47
CA GLY A 56 12.82 -2.23 -4.53
C GLY A 56 13.50 -1.30 -3.51
N ALA A 57 13.06 -0.03 -3.46
CA ALA A 57 13.55 0.94 -2.49
C ALA A 57 13.19 0.56 -1.04
N ALA A 58 12.00 0.00 -0.80
CA ALA A 58 11.59 -0.53 0.50
C ALA A 58 12.54 -1.63 0.97
N ARG A 59 12.80 -2.61 0.09
CA ARG A 59 13.67 -3.75 0.38
C ARG A 59 15.12 -3.34 0.64
N SER A 60 15.61 -2.30 -0.03
CA SER A 60 16.98 -1.80 0.17
C SER A 60 17.12 -0.84 1.36
N GLY A 61 16.03 -0.53 2.07
CA GLY A 61 16.03 0.48 3.14
C GLY A 61 16.18 1.91 2.63
N ALA A 62 16.02 2.15 1.31
CA ALA A 62 16.20 3.44 0.67
C ALA A 62 14.98 4.35 0.74
N LEU A 63 13.88 3.93 1.39
CA LEU A 63 12.72 4.78 1.67
C LEU A 63 12.97 5.83 2.77
N GLY A 64 14.22 5.99 3.21
CA GLY A 64 14.60 6.93 4.26
C GLY A 64 14.43 8.39 3.84
N GLY A 65 13.30 8.97 4.24
CA GLY A 65 13.05 10.42 4.32
C GLY A 65 12.08 10.69 5.47
N ALA A 66 12.64 11.12 6.61
CA ALA A 66 12.02 11.29 7.93
C ALA A 66 11.42 9.98 8.50
N ALA A 67 11.90 9.58 9.67
CA ALA A 67 11.12 8.72 10.55
C ALA A 67 9.73 9.36 10.66
N ALA A 68 8.73 8.73 10.06
CA ALA A 68 7.35 8.94 10.47
C ALA A 68 7.36 8.53 11.93
N ASP A 69 7.44 9.51 12.82
CA ASP A 69 7.16 9.36 14.22
C ASP A 69 5.71 8.88 14.32
N VAL A 70 5.54 7.56 14.28
CA VAL A 70 4.25 6.88 14.46
C VAL A 70 3.65 7.21 15.83
N SER A 71 4.44 7.79 16.75
CA SER A 71 3.99 8.27 18.06
C SER A 71 3.05 9.49 18.03
N GLN A 72 2.81 10.11 16.86
CA GLN A 72 1.95 11.29 16.75
C GLN A 72 0.50 11.03 16.35
N ARG A 73 -0.02 9.80 16.46
CA ARG A 73 -1.46 9.56 16.35
C ARG A 73 -2.16 10.01 17.64
N PRO A 74 -3.03 11.06 17.63
CA PRO A 74 -3.86 11.35 18.80
C PRO A 74 -4.89 10.22 18.99
N ALA A 75 -5.21 9.96 20.26
CA ALA A 75 -6.17 8.95 20.71
C ALA A 75 -7.60 9.19 20.22
#